data_AF-X0X4E7-F1
#
_entry.id   AF-X0X4E7-F1
#
_cell.length_a   1.000
_cell.length_b   1.000
_cell.length_c   1.000
_cell.angle_alpha   90.00
_cell.angle_beta   90.00
_cell.angle_gamma   90.00
#
_symmetry.space_group_name_H-M   'P 1'
#
loop_
_entity.id
_entity.type
_entity.pdbx_description
1 polymer ?
#
loop_
_entity_poly.entity_id
_entity_poly.type
_entity_poly.pdbx_seq_one_letter_code
_entity_poly.pdbx_strand_id
1 'polypeptide(L)'
;RNYLNRYRGDNKLGHESYFGILSTPALNIGIKKAAAKAALQNPRDFSAHSLRKTLETWLMALGVDGLALTAHFGHDMKTAAQHYVSPDVFSWDEKKRMRLIIGDLYEK
;
A
#
# COMPACT_ATOMS: atom_id res chain seq x y z
N ARG A 1 -4.42 18.80 2.92
CA ARG A 1 -3.13 18.06 2.83
C ARG A 1 -3.31 16.66 3.41
N ASN A 2 -3.25 15.63 2.56
CA ASN A 2 -3.43 14.21 2.90
C ASN A 2 -2.28 13.71 3.78
N TYR A 3 -2.47 12.57 4.46
CA TYR A 3 -1.53 12.07 5.47
C TYR A 3 -0.10 11.91 4.91
N LEU A 4 0.07 11.25 3.76
CA LEU A 4 1.39 11.04 3.15
C LEU A 4 2.05 12.36 2.73
N ASN A 5 1.29 13.29 2.14
CA ASN A 5 1.82 14.61 1.74
C ASN A 5 2.20 15.47 2.94
N ARG A 6 1.46 15.36 4.05
CA ARG A 6 1.80 16.02 5.33
C ARG A 6 3.06 15.40 5.92
N TYR A 7 3.10 14.08 6.05
CA TYR A 7 4.26 13.35 6.55
C TYR A 7 5.52 13.65 5.72
N ARG A 8 5.41 13.72 4.38
CA ARG A 8 6.49 14.12 3.48
C ARG A 8 7.00 15.52 3.79
N GLY A 9 6.09 16.48 3.95
CA GLY A 9 6.43 17.87 4.28
C GLY A 9 7.08 18.02 5.65
N ASP A 10 6.49 17.38 6.67
CA ASP A 10 6.96 17.44 8.06
C ASP A 10 8.36 16.81 8.20
N ASN A 11 8.65 15.78 7.41
CA ASN A 11 9.95 15.08 7.40
C ASN A 11 10.90 15.57 6.30
N LYS A 12 10.55 16.64 5.57
CA LYS A 12 11.36 17.24 4.48
C LYS A 12 11.88 16.21 3.45
N LEU A 13 11.03 15.23 3.12
CA LEU A 13 11.41 14.15 2.20
C LEU A 13 11.35 14.65 0.75
N GLY A 14 12.47 14.57 0.05
CA GLY A 14 12.61 14.81 -1.39
C GLY A 14 12.90 13.53 -2.17
N HIS A 15 13.16 13.65 -3.47
CA HIS A 15 13.49 12.50 -4.32
C HIS A 15 14.76 11.76 -3.87
N GLU A 16 15.74 12.48 -3.34
CA GLU A 16 17.00 11.94 -2.83
C GLU A 16 16.90 11.42 -1.38
N SER A 17 15.73 11.54 -0.75
CA SER A 17 15.55 11.08 0.62
C SER A 17 15.52 9.56 0.67
N TYR A 18 16.60 8.98 1.17
CA TYR A 18 16.69 7.55 1.45
C TYR A 18 16.31 7.26 2.90
N PHE A 19 15.46 6.26 3.11
CA PHE A 19 15.24 5.68 4.42
C PHE A 19 16.15 4.48 4.60
N GLY A 20 17.06 4.57 5.58
CA GLY A 20 17.85 3.43 6.01
C GLY A 20 16.93 2.33 6.56
N ILE A 21 16.60 1.35 5.73
CA ILE A 21 15.96 0.13 6.19
C ILE A 21 17.08 -0.79 6.65
N LEU A 22 17.17 -1.04 7.96
CA LEU A 22 18.18 -1.91 8.57
C LEU A 22 18.31 -3.25 7.83
N SER A 23 17.18 -3.90 7.56
CA SER A 23 17.07 -5.11 6.75
C SER A 23 15.60 -5.46 6.49
N THR A 24 15.31 -6.32 5.51
CA THR A 24 13.96 -6.84 5.27
C THR A 24 13.36 -7.55 6.51
N PRO A 25 14.11 -8.39 7.26
CA PRO A 25 13.63 -8.92 8.53
C PRO A 25 13.29 -7.84 9.56
N ALA A 26 14.15 -6.82 9.72
CA ALA A 26 13.91 -5.73 10.67
C ALA A 26 12.64 -4.94 10.32
N LEU A 27 12.44 -4.66 9.03
CA LEU A 27 11.21 -4.04 8.52
C LEU A 27 9.99 -4.89 8.85
N ASN A 28 10.03 -6.18 8.56
CA ASN A 28 8.91 -7.09 8.83
C ASN A 28 8.59 -7.17 10.32
N ILE A 29 9.60 -7.17 11.20
CA ILE A 29 9.38 -7.10 12.66
C ILE A 29 8.67 -5.80 13.02
N GLY A 30 9.10 -4.66 12.47
CA GLY A 30 8.46 -3.36 12.66
C GLY A 30 6.99 -3.37 12.23
N ILE A 31 6.70 -3.93 11.06
CA ILE A 31 5.33 -4.08 10.52
C ILE A 31 4.47 -4.93 11.46
N LYS A 32 4.96 -6.09 11.93
CA LYS A 32 4.22 -6.96 12.85
C LYS A 32 3.90 -6.25 14.18
N LYS A 33 4.85 -5.48 14.71
CA LYS A 33 4.64 -4.66 15.92
C LYS A 33 3.59 -3.56 15.67
N ALA A 34 3.63 -2.89 14.52
CA ALA A 34 2.65 -1.88 14.16
C ALA A 34 1.25 -2.48 13.97
N ALA A 35 1.14 -3.64 13.32
CA ALA A 35 -0.11 -4.38 13.15
C ALA A 35 -0.72 -4.80 14.51
N ALA A 36 0.11 -5.28 15.44
CA ALA A 36 -0.33 -5.60 16.79
C ALA A 36 -0.81 -4.36 17.55
N LYS A 37 -0.10 -3.22 17.43
CA LYS A 37 -0.50 -1.94 18.03
C LYS A 37 -1.83 -1.41 17.46
N ALA A 38 -2.08 -1.66 16.18
CA ALA A 38 -3.34 -1.31 15.52
C ALA A 38 -4.46 -2.33 15.75
N ALA A 39 -4.23 -3.36 16.57
CA ALA A 39 -5.18 -4.44 16.87
C ALA A 39 -5.70 -5.18 15.61
N LEU A 40 -4.85 -5.33 14.59
CA LEU A 40 -5.17 -6.15 13.42
C LEU A 40 -5.16 -7.64 13.79
N GLN A 41 -6.08 -8.41 13.20
CA GLN A 41 -6.10 -9.86 13.37
C GLN A 41 -4.83 -10.49 12.78
N ASN A 42 -4.30 -11.51 13.46
CA ASN A 42 -3.10 -12.25 13.04
C ASN A 42 -1.91 -11.34 12.67
N PRO A 43 -1.44 -10.48 13.59
CA PRO A 43 -0.40 -9.49 13.30
C PRO A 43 0.93 -10.11 12.84
N ARG A 44 1.16 -11.40 13.09
CA ARG A 44 2.36 -12.14 12.69
C ARG A 44 2.43 -12.45 11.20
N ASP A 45 1.30 -12.37 10.49
CA ASP A 45 1.19 -12.67 9.07
C ASP A 45 1.49 -11.45 8.19
N PHE A 46 1.65 -10.28 8.81
CA PHE A 46 1.99 -9.05 8.10
C PHE A 46 3.47 -8.97 7.75
N SER A 47 3.74 -8.47 6.55
CA SER A 47 5.07 -8.25 5.99
C SER A 47 5.03 -7.09 5.00
N ALA A 48 6.20 -6.69 4.50
CA ALA A 48 6.31 -5.71 3.41
C ALA A 48 5.53 -6.15 2.15
N HIS A 49 5.51 -7.45 1.86
CA HIS A 49 4.74 -8.01 0.74
C HIS A 49 3.23 -7.88 0.96
N SER A 50 2.76 -8.05 2.20
CA SER A 50 1.35 -7.84 2.54
C SER A 50 0.93 -6.40 2.24
N LEU A 51 1.75 -5.41 2.64
CA LEU A 51 1.49 -3.99 2.35
C LEU A 51 1.47 -3.70 0.85
N ARG A 52 2.40 -4.28 0.09
CA ARG A 52 2.43 -4.15 -1.39
C ARG A 52 1.16 -4.68 -2.03
N LYS A 53 0.72 -5.88 -1.66
CA LYS A 53 -0.54 -6.47 -2.14
C LYS A 53 -1.75 -5.59 -1.78
N THR A 54 -1.82 -5.08 -0.55
CA THR A 54 -2.89 -4.16 -0.13
C THR A 54 -2.92 -2.91 -1.00
N LEU A 55 -1.77 -2.29 -1.27
CA LEU A 55 -1.69 -1.10 -2.14
C LEU A 55 -2.16 -1.42 -3.55
N GLU A 56 -1.68 -2.52 -4.14
CA GLU A 56 -2.07 -2.94 -5.49
C GLU A 56 -3.59 -3.17 -5.59
N THR A 57 -4.18 -3.90 -4.62
CA THR A 57 -5.63 -4.10 -4.53
C THR A 57 -6.40 -2.77 -4.41
N TRP A 58 -5.94 -1.84 -3.58
CA TRP A 58 -6.60 -0.54 -3.42
C TRP A 58 -6.57 0.27 -4.70
N LEU A 59 -5.44 0.30 -5.41
CA LEU A 59 -5.31 1.05 -6.66
C LEU A 59 -6.23 0.48 -7.75
N MET A 60 -6.35 -0.84 -7.85
CA MET A 60 -7.36 -1.47 -8.71
C MET A 60 -8.80 -1.10 -8.31
N ALA A 61 -9.12 -1.14 -7.01
CA ALA A 61 -10.44 -0.77 -6.50
C ALA A 61 -10.82 0.70 -6.74
N LEU A 62 -9.81 1.56 -6.84
CA LEU A 62 -9.96 2.99 -7.14
C LEU A 62 -9.99 3.30 -8.64
N GLY A 63 -9.83 2.30 -9.52
CA GLY A 63 -9.94 2.44 -10.97
C GLY A 63 -8.63 2.80 -11.67
N VAL A 64 -7.47 2.64 -11.01
CA VAL A 64 -6.17 2.75 -11.68
C VAL A 64 -6.00 1.56 -12.63
N ASP A 65 -5.52 1.83 -13.85
CA ASP A 65 -5.35 0.81 -14.89
C ASP A 65 -4.50 -0.37 -14.40
N GLY A 66 -5.16 -1.54 -14.27
CA GLY A 66 -4.57 -2.76 -13.75
C GLY A 66 -3.40 -3.29 -14.57
N LEU A 67 -3.35 -3.05 -15.89
CA LEU A 67 -2.23 -3.46 -16.74
C LEU A 67 -0.97 -2.66 -16.46
N ALA A 68 -1.09 -1.33 -16.41
CA ALA A 68 0.02 -0.45 -16.05
C ALA A 68 0.50 -0.69 -14.61
N LEU A 69 -0.44 -0.95 -13.69
CA LEU A 69 -0.18 -1.20 -12.29
C LEU A 69 0.59 -2.52 -12.07
N THR A 70 0.12 -3.61 -12.67
CA THR A 70 0.73 -4.94 -12.53
C THR A 70 2.13 -4.99 -13.12
N ALA A 71 2.34 -4.31 -14.26
CA ALA A 71 3.68 -4.12 -14.83
C ALA A 71 4.60 -3.32 -13.89
N HIS A 72 4.10 -2.25 -13.27
CA HIS A 72 4.86 -1.46 -12.28
C HIS A 72 5.26 -2.28 -11.04
N PHE A 73 4.39 -3.20 -10.60
CA PHE A 73 4.67 -4.12 -9.49
C PHE A 73 5.46 -5.37 -9.89
N GLY A 74 5.87 -5.50 -11.16
CA GLY A 74 6.70 -6.60 -11.66
C GLY A 74 5.96 -7.94 -11.75
N HIS A 75 4.63 -7.92 -11.88
CA HIS A 75 3.80 -9.11 -12.04
C HIS A 75 3.44 -9.37 -13.50
N ASP A 76 3.26 -10.64 -13.84
CA ASP A 76 2.49 -11.01 -15.03
C ASP A 76 0.98 -10.94 -14.73
N MET A 77 0.18 -10.80 -15.81
CA MET A 77 -1.28 -10.68 -15.70
C MET A 77 -1.94 -11.89 -15.02
N LYS A 78 -1.31 -13.06 -15.12
CA LYS A 78 -1.79 -14.30 -14.51
C LYS A 78 -1.66 -14.26 -12.98
N THR A 79 -0.51 -13.81 -12.49
CA THR A 79 -0.24 -13.64 -11.06
C THR A 79 -1.15 -12.59 -10.46
N ALA A 80 -1.45 -11.53 -11.20
CA ALA A 80 -2.39 -10.50 -10.79
C ALA A 80 -3.82 -11.06 -10.64
N ALA A 81 -4.33 -11.74 -11.67
CA ALA A 81 -5.68 -12.30 -11.63
C ALA A 81 -5.89 -13.31 -10.47
N GLN A 82 -4.85 -14.08 -10.10
CA GLN A 82 -4.93 -15.08 -9.03
C GLN A 82 -4.93 -14.49 -7.61
N HIS A 83 -4.38 -13.29 -7.41
CA HIS A 83 -4.20 -12.71 -6.08
C HIS A 83 -5.12 -11.55 -5.75
N TYR A 84 -5.83 -10.99 -6.74
CA TYR A 84 -6.58 -9.75 -6.61
C TYR A 84 -8.09 -9.92 -6.85
N VAL A 85 -8.65 -10.98 -6.28
CA VAL A 85 -9.94 -11.57 -6.68
C VAL A 85 -11.18 -10.69 -6.42
N SER A 86 -11.09 -9.53 -5.75
CA SER A 86 -12.26 -8.64 -5.66
C SER A 86 -11.93 -7.20 -5.25
N PRO A 87 -11.50 -6.33 -6.17
CA PRO A 87 -11.46 -4.89 -5.92
C PRO A 87 -12.87 -4.28 -5.68
N ASP A 88 -13.93 -5.01 -6.02
CA ASP A 88 -15.32 -4.57 -5.89
C ASP A 88 -15.93 -4.81 -4.50
N VAL A 89 -15.23 -5.52 -3.61
CA VAL A 89 -15.69 -5.76 -2.23
C VAL A 89 -15.78 -4.48 -1.40
N PHE A 90 -15.09 -3.42 -1.81
CA PHE A 90 -15.03 -2.17 -1.05
C PHE A 90 -16.22 -1.26 -1.36
N SER A 91 -16.87 -0.83 -0.28
CA SER A 91 -17.90 0.20 -0.30
C SER A 91 -17.34 1.56 -0.74
N TRP A 92 -18.26 2.47 -1.10
CA TRP A 92 -17.89 3.83 -1.47
C TRP A 92 -17.13 4.57 -0.34
N ASP A 93 -17.56 4.39 0.92
CA ASP A 93 -16.92 5.01 2.08
C ASP A 93 -15.50 4.46 2.34
N GLU A 94 -15.29 3.16 2.13
CA GLU A 94 -13.95 2.56 2.21
C GLU A 94 -13.05 3.10 1.11
N LYS A 95 -13.54 3.18 -0.14
CA LYS A 95 -12.80 3.80 -1.25
C LYS A 95 -12.48 5.26 -0.97
N LYS A 96 -13.37 6.01 -0.31
CA LYS A 96 -13.08 7.39 0.15
C LYS A 96 -11.94 7.44 1.17
N ARG A 97 -11.92 6.53 2.15
CA ARG A 97 -10.82 6.43 3.13
C ARG A 97 -9.49 6.04 2.47
N MET A 98 -9.52 5.12 1.51
CA MET A 98 -8.33 4.75 0.73
C MET A 98 -7.74 5.96 0.01
N ARG A 99 -8.58 6.77 -0.65
CA ARG A 99 -8.15 8.04 -1.29
C ARG A 99 -7.54 9.02 -0.29
N LEU A 100 -8.06 9.11 0.93
CA LEU A 100 -7.46 9.99 1.96
C LEU A 100 -6.07 9.51 2.41
N ILE A 101 -5.84 8.20 2.42
CA ILE A 101 -4.57 7.59 2.80
C ILE A 101 -3.54 7.71 1.67
N ILE A 102 -3.88 7.21 0.48
CA ILE A 102 -3.01 7.20 -0.70
C ILE A 102 -2.80 8.63 -1.22
N GLY A 103 -3.86 9.44 -1.21
CA GLY A 103 -3.90 10.76 -1.84
C GLY A 103 -3.74 10.70 -3.35
N ASP A 104 -3.23 11.80 -3.89
CA ASP A 104 -3.11 12.06 -5.34
C ASP A 104 -1.90 11.33 -5.96
N LEU A 105 -1.34 10.33 -5.27
CA LEU A 105 -0.11 9.63 -5.66
C LEU A 105 -0.22 8.94 -7.03
N TYR A 106 -1.45 8.70 -7.49
CA TYR A 106 -1.79 8.08 -8.77
C TYR A 106 -2.95 8.80 -9.48
N GLU A 107 -3.30 10.02 -9.07
CA GLU A 107 -4.22 10.84 -9.86
C GLU A 107 -3.48 11.33 -11.11
N LYS A 108 -4.04 11.06 -12.29
CA LYS A 108 -3.67 11.72 -13.54
C LYS A 108 -4.54 12.95 -13.74
#